data_AF-A0AAD5FY04-F1
#
_entry.id   AF-A0AAD5FY04-F1
#
_cell.length_a   1.000
_cell.length_b   1.000
_cell.length_c   1.000
_cell.angle_alpha   90.00
_cell.angle_beta   90.00
_cell.angle_gamma   90.00
#
_symmetry.space_group_name_H-M   'P 1'
#
loop_
_entity.id
_entity.type
_entity.pdbx_description
1 polymer ?
#
loop_
_entity_poly.entity_id
_entity_poly.type
_entity_poly.pdbx_seq_one_letter_code
_entity_poly.pdbx_strand_id
1 'polypeptide(L)'
;MTATATATATATAVDISAPVSTSDALIYYSDYLLDEIDHLSKVEYNKKGRKYRFVNNSFQRIRQEDKHLVICPENLDLKLSLYSAFSILMNIGDILTTYPQFCCTILGLARELEVNHWYEEENSSIIHFKNAKYDPRVVQSEADAFINQHPITQQHINWGINLLICSKLNFLHTDHHIGTKLEGEYMKRYVEEYFGEEALSSLDVLVALKSCVHWGNIKGVLYKLKLPNLDIPPQLQTHFANFPEPNPELCMNVYDRFPSGTSKYALLHKSLDQLGVYFKYAKLITIDPKEFQFEWLYKLCHDIETNPIKYHLRAKTKQLCSDPVNLSELAMKHNTQMNTLFDLVGLIVNIFPDTGAEYLIQNSKIPKLDQKLIERYTSLHQRLFNLAKSIESYETKQWTTEDIIARLQQDDTSGNKSLHSIVMQFK
;
A
#
# COMPACT_ATOMS: atom_id res chain seq x y z
N MET A 1 29.62 53.62 66.04
CA MET A 1 30.26 52.42 65.48
C MET A 1 30.34 51.36 66.57
N THR A 2 29.53 50.31 66.47
CA THR A 2 29.68 48.94 67.04
C THR A 2 28.38 48.19 66.73
N ALA A 3 28.36 46.87 66.85
CA ALA A 3 27.28 46.01 66.34
C ALA A 3 26.70 45.07 67.40
N THR A 4 25.44 44.69 67.21
CA THR A 4 24.80 43.55 67.88
C THR A 4 23.67 42.98 67.01
N ALA A 5 23.67 41.66 66.81
CA ALA A 5 22.43 40.87 66.77
C ALA A 5 21.97 40.65 68.24
N THR A 6 20.78 40.14 68.60
CA THR A 6 19.75 39.30 67.94
C THR A 6 18.42 39.58 68.71
N ALA A 7 17.20 39.09 68.43
CA ALA A 7 16.68 38.08 67.51
C ALA A 7 15.16 38.27 67.23
N THR A 8 14.62 37.46 66.30
CA THR A 8 13.25 36.90 66.26
C THR A 8 12.04 37.75 66.67
N ALA A 9 11.20 38.04 65.68
CA ALA A 9 9.74 37.87 65.82
C ALA A 9 9.29 36.79 64.83
N THR A 10 8.59 35.76 65.30
CA THR A 10 8.17 34.62 64.48
C THR A 10 6.90 34.94 63.68
N ALA A 11 7.02 35.03 62.36
CA ALA A 11 5.91 34.71 61.46
C ALA A 11 5.93 33.18 61.21
N THR A 12 4.79 32.52 61.38
CA THR A 12 4.66 31.07 61.25
C THR A 12 4.97 30.59 59.84
N ALA A 13 5.73 29.51 59.71
CA ALA A 13 5.83 28.78 58.45
C ALA A 13 4.43 28.28 58.04
N VAL A 14 3.98 28.65 56.84
CA VAL A 14 2.86 28.00 56.17
C VAL A 14 3.47 26.98 55.22
N ASP A 15 3.30 25.70 55.54
CA ASP A 15 3.49 24.62 54.58
C ASP A 15 2.35 24.73 53.55
N ILE A 16 2.68 25.01 52.29
CA ILE A 16 1.72 25.25 51.21
C ILE A 16 1.64 24.05 50.25
N SER A 17 1.89 22.84 50.74
CA SER A 17 1.83 21.58 49.96
C SER A 17 0.42 21.16 49.50
N ALA A 18 -0.58 22.06 49.60
CA ALA A 18 -1.88 21.91 48.97
C ALA A 18 -2.41 23.28 48.46
N PRO A 19 -3.00 23.35 47.25
CA PRO A 19 -3.53 24.59 46.70
C PRO A 19 -4.77 25.08 47.45
N VAL A 20 -4.80 26.37 47.79
CA VAL A 20 -5.81 26.96 48.70
C VAL A 20 -7.10 27.39 47.97
N SER A 21 -7.04 27.64 46.67
CA SER A 21 -8.23 27.85 45.82
C SER A 21 -8.22 26.97 44.56
N THR A 22 -9.38 26.86 43.90
CA THR A 22 -9.51 26.17 42.61
C THR A 22 -8.68 26.84 41.51
N SER A 23 -8.39 28.14 41.61
CA SER A 23 -7.50 28.84 40.69
C SER A 23 -6.05 28.43 40.90
N ASP A 24 -5.60 28.37 42.16
CA ASP A 24 -4.23 27.96 42.50
C ASP A 24 -4.00 26.48 42.15
N ALA A 25 -5.04 25.65 42.30
CA ALA A 25 -5.00 24.24 41.88
C ALA A 25 -4.87 24.10 40.36
N LEU A 26 -5.53 24.95 39.57
CA LEU A 26 -5.42 24.97 38.11
C LEU A 26 -4.06 25.52 37.64
N ILE A 27 -3.51 26.53 38.32
CA ILE A 27 -2.17 27.05 38.05
C ILE A 27 -1.13 25.97 38.37
N TYR A 28 -1.16 25.40 39.58
CA TYR A 28 -0.27 24.32 40.00
C TYR A 28 -0.32 23.10 39.05
N TYR A 29 -1.51 22.67 38.62
CA TYR A 29 -1.61 21.59 37.62
C TYR A 29 -1.12 22.00 36.22
N SER A 30 -1.27 23.27 35.83
CA SER A 30 -0.74 23.76 34.57
C SER A 30 0.78 23.80 34.58
N ASP A 31 1.37 24.32 35.66
CA ASP A 31 2.82 24.39 35.85
C ASP A 31 3.44 22.98 35.96
N TYR A 32 2.80 22.07 36.70
CA TYR A 32 3.19 20.65 36.75
C TYR A 32 3.16 19.99 35.36
N LEU A 33 2.12 20.25 34.56
CA LEU A 33 2.02 19.73 33.18
C LEU A 33 3.02 20.39 32.23
N LEU A 34 3.45 21.64 32.48
CA LEU A 34 4.48 22.33 31.73
C LEU A 34 5.88 21.81 32.07
N ASP A 35 6.18 21.51 33.34
CA ASP A 35 7.41 20.82 33.74
C ASP A 35 7.47 19.38 33.17
N GLU A 36 6.35 18.64 33.14
CA GLU A 36 6.28 17.36 32.44
C GLU A 36 6.48 17.50 30.92
N ILE A 37 6.17 18.64 30.29
CA ILE A 37 6.42 18.86 28.84
C ILE A 37 7.92 18.92 28.53
N ASP A 38 8.75 19.48 29.43
CA ASP A 38 10.20 19.49 29.24
C ASP A 38 10.80 18.08 29.42
N HIS A 39 10.16 17.22 30.23
CA HIS A 39 10.44 15.78 30.27
C HIS A 39 9.93 15.04 29.01
N LEU A 40 8.76 15.39 28.47
CA LEU A 40 8.21 14.81 27.24
C LEU A 40 9.14 15.00 26.04
N SER A 41 9.93 16.09 25.98
CA SER A 41 10.94 16.31 24.93
C SER A 41 11.94 15.15 24.75
N LYS A 42 12.18 14.38 25.84
CA LYS A 42 13.07 13.20 25.88
C LYS A 42 12.31 11.88 25.72
N VAL A 43 10.97 11.89 25.71
CA VAL A 43 10.14 10.69 25.57
C VAL A 43 10.19 10.21 24.12
N GLU A 44 10.81 9.05 23.94
CA GLU A 44 10.80 8.27 22.71
C GLU A 44 9.94 7.02 22.88
N TYR A 45 9.06 6.74 21.92
CA TYR A 45 8.21 5.55 21.97
C TYR A 45 8.08 4.85 20.61
N ASN A 46 7.83 3.54 20.65
CA ASN A 46 7.68 2.70 19.47
C ASN A 46 6.20 2.38 19.21
N LYS A 47 5.70 2.70 18.00
CA LYS A 47 4.33 2.40 17.56
C LYS A 47 4.35 1.75 16.19
N LYS A 48 3.93 0.47 16.12
CA LYS A 48 3.96 -0.38 14.92
C LYS A 48 5.35 -0.43 14.25
N GLY A 49 6.39 -0.73 15.04
CA GLY A 49 7.78 -0.84 14.54
C GLY A 49 8.39 0.48 14.04
N ARG A 50 7.86 1.63 14.45
CA ARG A 50 8.39 2.96 14.12
C ARG A 50 8.63 3.73 15.41
N LYS A 51 9.81 4.34 15.54
CA LYS A 51 10.19 5.19 16.67
C LYS A 51 9.71 6.62 16.46
N TYR A 52 9.17 7.25 17.52
CA TYR A 52 8.71 8.64 17.54
C TYR A 52 9.34 9.36 18.73
N ARG A 53 9.59 10.67 18.60
CA ARG A 53 10.06 11.57 19.67
C ARG A 53 9.14 12.78 19.73
N PHE A 54 8.93 13.34 20.92
CA PHE A 54 8.21 14.60 21.05
C PHE A 54 9.09 15.77 20.55
N VAL A 55 8.64 16.48 19.52
CA VAL A 55 9.34 17.62 18.91
C VAL A 55 8.30 18.62 18.42
N ASN A 56 8.44 19.90 18.77
CA ASN A 56 7.50 20.98 18.41
C ASN A 56 6.03 20.62 18.76
N ASN A 57 5.78 20.37 20.06
CA ASN A 57 4.46 20.00 20.61
C ASN A 57 3.73 18.82 19.92
N SER A 58 4.47 17.92 19.25
CA SER A 58 3.90 16.77 18.56
C SER A 58 4.85 15.58 18.55
N PHE A 59 4.32 14.35 18.50
CA PHE A 59 5.15 13.15 18.35
C PHE A 59 5.54 12.94 16.88
N GLN A 60 6.71 13.43 16.51
CA GLN A 60 7.27 13.29 15.18
C GLN A 60 7.95 11.92 15.03
N ARG A 61 7.81 11.29 13.86
CA ARG A 61 8.49 10.02 13.56
C ARG A 61 9.99 10.29 13.43
N ILE A 62 10.81 9.62 14.23
CA ILE A 62 12.25 9.60 14.00
C ILE A 62 12.49 8.84 12.70
N ARG A 63 13.04 9.52 11.68
CA ARG A 63 13.64 8.83 10.54
C ARG A 63 14.93 8.20 11.06
N GLN A 64 14.92 6.88 11.25
CA GLN A 64 16.14 6.17 11.56
C GLN A 64 17.02 6.16 10.31
N GLU A 65 18.25 6.67 10.44
CA GLU A 65 19.23 6.66 9.35
C GLU A 65 19.90 5.28 9.18
N ASP A 66 19.70 4.38 10.15
CA ASP A 66 20.13 2.97 10.20
C ASP A 66 19.64 2.06 9.06
N LYS A 67 18.89 2.60 8.09
CA LYS A 67 18.36 1.91 6.91
C LYS A 67 18.61 2.66 5.60
N HIS A 68 19.32 3.79 5.65
CA HIS A 68 19.71 4.53 4.46
C HIS A 68 21.03 3.98 3.93
N LEU A 69 21.07 3.69 2.63
CA LEU A 69 22.28 3.26 1.95
C LEU A 69 23.22 4.47 1.78
N VAL A 70 24.41 4.39 2.36
CA VAL A 70 25.43 5.45 2.27
C VAL A 70 26.26 5.26 1.00
N ILE A 71 26.43 6.32 0.20
CA ILE A 71 27.12 6.27 -1.09
C ILE A 71 28.11 7.44 -1.29
N CYS A 72 29.09 7.27 -2.18
CA CYS A 72 29.97 8.32 -2.69
C CYS A 72 30.29 8.01 -4.17
N PRO A 73 29.36 8.30 -5.10
CA PRO A 73 29.47 7.87 -6.50
C PRO A 73 30.68 8.47 -7.23
N GLU A 74 31.25 9.58 -6.73
CA GLU A 74 32.48 10.17 -7.28
C GLU A 74 33.76 9.39 -6.90
N ASN A 75 33.66 8.40 -6.01
CA ASN A 75 34.78 7.53 -5.62
C ASN A 75 34.30 6.12 -5.25
N LEU A 76 34.03 5.31 -6.27
CA LEU A 76 33.54 3.94 -6.16
C LEU A 76 34.53 2.97 -5.49
N ASP A 77 35.83 3.28 -5.48
CA ASP A 77 36.86 2.45 -4.83
C ASP A 77 36.66 2.36 -3.30
N LEU A 78 35.91 3.30 -2.71
CA LEU A 78 35.52 3.29 -1.30
C LEU A 78 34.43 2.24 -0.98
N LYS A 79 33.72 1.71 -1.99
CA LYS A 79 32.65 0.68 -1.90
C LYS A 79 31.59 0.97 -0.81
N LEU A 80 31.24 2.24 -0.59
CA LEU A 80 30.47 2.62 0.60
C LEU A 80 29.07 2.01 0.63
N SER A 81 28.42 1.84 -0.52
CA SER A 81 27.13 1.13 -0.60
C SER A 81 27.21 -0.29 -0.05
N LEU A 82 28.23 -1.04 -0.43
CA LEU A 82 28.46 -2.41 -0.02
C LEU A 82 28.74 -2.51 1.48
N TYR A 83 29.62 -1.67 2.04
CA TYR A 83 29.88 -1.65 3.48
C TYR A 83 28.68 -1.14 4.30
N SER A 84 27.90 -0.20 3.76
CA SER A 84 26.66 0.31 4.38
C SER A 84 25.58 -0.78 4.40
N ALA A 85 25.36 -1.47 3.28
CA ALA A 85 24.42 -2.59 3.21
C ALA A 85 24.84 -3.76 4.11
N PHE A 86 26.14 -4.05 4.22
CA PHE A 86 26.65 -5.07 5.16
C PHE A 86 26.40 -4.68 6.62
N SER A 87 26.68 -3.43 6.99
CA SER A 87 26.38 -2.91 8.32
C SER A 87 24.88 -3.00 8.67
N ILE A 88 23.99 -2.77 7.69
CA ILE A 88 22.55 -2.96 7.87
C ILE A 88 22.21 -4.45 8.10
N LEU A 89 22.79 -5.38 7.33
CA LEU A 89 22.56 -6.82 7.46
C LEU A 89 23.09 -7.40 8.78
N MET A 90 24.23 -6.94 9.28
CA MET A 90 24.78 -7.31 10.59
C MET A 90 23.84 -7.01 11.77
N ASN A 91 22.90 -6.06 11.59
CA ASN A 91 21.95 -5.66 12.62
C ASN A 91 20.58 -6.39 12.50
N ILE A 92 20.49 -7.46 11.69
CA ILE A 92 19.26 -8.20 11.43
C ILE A 92 19.46 -9.68 11.78
N GLY A 93 19.31 -10.01 13.07
CA GLY A 93 19.32 -11.38 13.57
C GLY A 93 20.58 -12.15 13.16
N ASP A 94 20.40 -13.41 12.77
CA ASP A 94 21.48 -14.30 12.31
C ASP A 94 21.51 -14.41 10.76
N ILE A 95 20.95 -13.41 10.04
CA ILE A 95 20.67 -13.51 8.60
C ILE A 95 21.91 -13.79 7.74
N LEU A 96 23.09 -13.29 8.14
CA LEU A 96 24.36 -13.53 7.46
C LEU A 96 24.74 -15.02 7.49
N THR A 97 24.42 -15.73 8.56
CA THR A 97 24.71 -17.16 8.75
C THR A 97 23.63 -18.03 8.10
N THR A 98 22.35 -17.67 8.30
CA THR A 98 21.21 -18.50 7.88
C THR A 98 20.85 -18.32 6.40
N TYR A 99 21.02 -17.11 5.85
CA TYR A 99 20.68 -16.77 4.46
C TYR A 99 21.82 -16.02 3.74
N PRO A 100 23.05 -16.58 3.64
CA PRO A 100 24.21 -15.88 3.07
C PRO A 100 24.03 -15.48 1.59
N GLN A 101 23.35 -16.30 0.78
CA GLN A 101 23.09 -15.99 -0.65
C GLN A 101 22.12 -14.81 -0.82
N PHE A 102 21.12 -14.70 0.06
CA PHE A 102 20.21 -13.55 0.12
C PHE A 102 20.95 -12.28 0.61
N CYS A 103 21.89 -12.42 1.54
CA CYS A 103 22.76 -11.31 1.94
C CYS A 103 23.63 -10.85 0.77
N CYS A 104 24.28 -11.77 0.05
CA CYS A 104 25.04 -11.45 -1.18
C CYS A 104 24.19 -10.78 -2.25
N THR A 105 22.91 -11.15 -2.35
CA THR A 105 21.91 -10.54 -3.25
C THR A 105 21.68 -9.06 -2.89
N ILE A 106 21.54 -8.74 -1.60
CA ILE A 106 21.38 -7.35 -1.14
C ILE A 106 22.68 -6.54 -1.32
N LEU A 107 23.85 -7.12 -1.04
CA LEU A 107 25.15 -6.46 -1.24
C LEU A 107 25.43 -6.17 -2.72
N GLY A 108 25.12 -7.12 -3.60
CA GLY A 108 25.22 -6.94 -5.05
C GLY A 108 24.29 -5.84 -5.58
N LEU A 109 23.03 -5.84 -5.14
CA LEU A 109 22.08 -4.77 -5.48
C LEU A 109 22.56 -3.41 -4.98
N ALA A 110 23.04 -3.31 -3.74
CA ALA A 110 23.53 -2.06 -3.15
C ALA A 110 24.66 -1.44 -4.00
N ARG A 111 25.63 -2.26 -4.42
CA ARG A 111 26.72 -1.85 -5.31
C ARG A 111 26.21 -1.32 -6.65
N GLU A 112 25.35 -2.07 -7.33
CA GLU A 112 24.89 -1.70 -8.66
C GLU A 112 23.95 -0.48 -8.65
N LEU A 113 23.24 -0.22 -7.55
CA LEU A 113 22.51 1.04 -7.35
C LEU A 113 23.46 2.25 -7.31
N GLU A 114 24.59 2.14 -6.59
CA GLU A 114 25.61 3.19 -6.52
C GLU A 114 26.29 3.41 -7.88
N VAL A 115 26.82 2.35 -8.48
CA VAL A 115 27.60 2.36 -9.74
C VAL A 115 26.79 2.92 -10.93
N ASN A 116 25.52 2.54 -11.05
CA ASN A 116 24.68 2.91 -12.21
C ASN A 116 23.73 4.09 -11.92
N HIS A 117 23.86 4.74 -10.76
CA HIS A 117 23.02 5.85 -10.31
C HIS A 117 21.50 5.57 -10.35
N TRP A 118 21.08 4.35 -9.97
CA TRP A 118 19.69 3.89 -10.01
C TRP A 118 18.83 4.38 -8.82
N TYR A 119 19.02 5.62 -8.38
CA TYR A 119 18.39 6.24 -7.19
C TYR A 119 17.98 7.70 -7.44
N GLU A 120 17.29 8.33 -6.49
CA GLU A 120 17.10 9.79 -6.43
C GLU A 120 16.97 10.27 -4.96
N GLU A 121 17.63 11.38 -4.59
CA GLU A 121 17.70 11.85 -3.19
C GLU A 121 16.32 12.15 -2.56
N GLU A 122 15.35 12.57 -3.37
CA GLU A 122 14.00 12.92 -2.89
C GLU A 122 13.21 11.69 -2.39
N ASN A 123 13.44 10.53 -3.00
CA ASN A 123 12.51 9.41 -2.93
C ASN A 123 13.12 8.05 -2.62
N SER A 124 14.43 7.88 -2.81
CA SER A 124 15.21 6.74 -2.33
C SER A 124 15.63 6.95 -0.87
N SER A 125 15.74 5.86 -0.10
CA SER A 125 16.41 5.87 1.21
C SER A 125 17.93 5.78 1.04
N ILE A 126 18.52 6.80 0.43
CA ILE A 126 19.97 6.91 0.17
C ILE A 126 20.50 8.20 0.80
N ILE A 127 21.77 8.20 1.19
CA ILE A 127 22.44 9.40 1.70
C ILE A 127 23.87 9.48 1.16
N HIS A 128 24.29 10.66 0.71
CA HIS A 128 25.66 10.90 0.32
C HIS A 128 26.58 10.86 1.55
N PHE A 129 27.77 10.24 1.47
CA PHE A 129 28.74 10.05 2.55
C PHE A 129 29.10 11.33 3.33
N LYS A 130 29.36 12.45 2.63
CA LYS A 130 29.52 13.80 3.20
C LYS A 130 28.42 14.23 4.21
N ASN A 131 27.22 13.63 4.12
CA ASN A 131 26.05 13.91 4.94
C ASN A 131 25.71 12.76 5.93
N ALA A 132 26.48 11.66 5.93
CA ALA A 132 26.26 10.51 6.80
C ALA A 132 26.76 10.79 8.23
N LYS A 133 26.04 10.29 9.24
CA LYS A 133 26.43 10.41 10.66
C LYS A 133 27.42 9.34 11.14
N TYR A 134 27.80 8.40 10.29
CA TYR A 134 28.71 7.30 10.58
C TYR A 134 29.53 6.95 9.33
N ASP A 135 30.68 6.31 9.52
CA ASP A 135 31.48 5.77 8.42
C ASP A 135 31.13 4.28 8.20
N PRO A 136 30.62 3.88 7.03
CA PRO A 136 30.33 2.47 6.75
C PRO A 136 31.55 1.56 6.84
N ARG A 137 32.76 2.09 6.63
CA ARG A 137 34.01 1.30 6.57
C ARG A 137 34.46 0.76 7.93
N VAL A 138 33.77 1.12 9.02
CA VAL A 138 33.98 0.52 10.35
C VAL A 138 33.77 -0.99 10.35
N VAL A 139 32.94 -1.53 9.44
CA VAL A 139 32.70 -2.98 9.29
C VAL A 139 33.43 -3.59 8.08
N GLN A 140 34.45 -2.91 7.54
CA GLN A 140 35.13 -3.32 6.31
C GLN A 140 35.76 -4.71 6.44
N SER A 141 36.45 -5.01 7.55
CA SER A 141 37.13 -6.29 7.77
C SER A 141 36.17 -7.48 7.70
N GLU A 142 35.02 -7.34 8.35
CA GLU A 142 33.97 -8.34 8.45
C GLU A 142 33.22 -8.50 7.11
N ALA A 143 32.98 -7.40 6.39
CA ALA A 143 32.37 -7.41 5.07
C ALA A 143 33.29 -8.05 4.01
N ASP A 144 34.56 -7.64 3.96
CA ASP A 144 35.54 -8.21 3.04
C ASP A 144 35.77 -9.71 3.36
N ALA A 145 35.80 -10.11 4.63
CA ALA A 145 35.86 -11.52 5.03
C ALA A 145 34.61 -12.33 4.60
N PHE A 146 33.41 -11.80 4.83
CA PHE A 146 32.16 -12.43 4.40
C PHE A 146 32.10 -12.62 2.87
N ILE A 147 32.52 -11.62 2.10
CA ILE A 147 32.53 -11.68 0.63
C ILE A 147 33.62 -12.63 0.10
N ASN A 148 34.76 -12.76 0.79
CA ASN A 148 35.76 -13.77 0.45
C ASN A 148 35.26 -15.20 0.68
N GLN A 149 34.39 -15.42 1.69
CA GLN A 149 33.73 -16.70 1.93
C GLN A 149 32.52 -16.93 1.01
N HIS A 150 31.80 -15.86 0.65
CA HIS A 150 30.59 -15.88 -0.18
C HIS A 150 30.69 -14.82 -1.30
N PRO A 151 31.37 -15.13 -2.42
CA PRO A 151 31.56 -14.18 -3.51
C PRO A 151 30.23 -13.71 -4.13
N ILE A 152 30.09 -12.40 -4.31
CA ILE A 152 28.95 -11.80 -5.01
C ILE A 152 29.09 -12.13 -6.51
N THR A 153 28.02 -12.69 -7.10
CA THR A 153 27.98 -13.15 -8.49
C THR A 153 26.99 -12.32 -9.31
N GLN A 154 27.03 -12.45 -10.63
CA GLN A 154 25.99 -11.84 -11.48
C GLN A 154 24.59 -12.39 -11.17
N GLN A 155 24.48 -13.63 -10.70
CA GLN A 155 23.22 -14.23 -10.28
C GLN A 155 22.64 -13.53 -9.04
N HIS A 156 23.48 -13.25 -8.03
CA HIS A 156 23.11 -12.44 -6.87
C HIS A 156 22.62 -11.03 -7.28
N ILE A 157 23.28 -10.38 -8.25
CA ILE A 157 22.84 -9.08 -8.78
C ILE A 157 21.47 -9.19 -9.47
N ASN A 158 21.30 -10.17 -10.37
CA ASN A 158 20.05 -10.37 -11.12
C ASN A 158 18.86 -10.68 -10.20
N TRP A 159 19.06 -11.51 -9.18
CA TRP A 159 18.07 -11.78 -8.13
C TRP A 159 17.66 -10.50 -7.38
N GLY A 160 18.63 -9.66 -7.00
CA GLY A 160 18.37 -8.40 -6.30
C GLY A 160 17.55 -7.42 -7.14
N ILE A 161 17.84 -7.36 -8.44
CA ILE A 161 17.10 -6.55 -9.42
C ILE A 161 15.67 -7.08 -9.58
N ASN A 162 15.46 -8.40 -9.67
CA ASN A 162 14.11 -8.98 -9.74
C ASN A 162 13.28 -8.67 -8.48
N LEU A 163 13.86 -8.78 -7.28
CA LEU A 163 13.20 -8.43 -6.02
C LEU A 163 12.87 -6.93 -5.95
N LEU A 164 13.78 -6.06 -6.43
CA LEU A 164 13.53 -4.63 -6.54
C LEU A 164 12.35 -4.33 -7.48
N ILE A 165 12.32 -4.94 -8.67
CA ILE A 165 11.22 -4.81 -9.64
C ILE A 165 9.88 -5.23 -9.01
N CYS A 166 9.82 -6.42 -8.41
CA CYS A 166 8.61 -6.92 -7.73
C CYS A 166 8.17 -6.00 -6.58
N SER A 167 9.11 -5.38 -5.85
CA SER A 167 8.77 -4.40 -4.81
C SER A 167 8.17 -3.11 -5.38
N LYS A 168 8.51 -2.72 -6.61
CA LYS A 168 7.93 -1.53 -7.27
C LYS A 168 6.56 -1.82 -7.88
N LEU A 169 6.33 -3.04 -8.40
CA LEU A 169 4.99 -3.54 -8.77
C LEU A 169 4.06 -3.59 -7.54
N ASN A 170 4.54 -4.16 -6.42
CA ASN A 170 3.83 -4.13 -5.15
C ASN A 170 3.45 -2.71 -4.73
N PHE A 171 4.37 -1.74 -4.85
CA PHE A 171 4.06 -0.34 -4.58
C PHE A 171 2.95 0.19 -5.49
N LEU A 172 3.05 -0.02 -6.80
CA LEU A 172 2.04 0.41 -7.77
C LEU A 172 0.64 -0.13 -7.40
N HIS A 173 0.54 -1.39 -6.98
CA HIS A 173 -0.75 -2.04 -6.67
C HIS A 173 -1.25 -1.82 -5.23
N THR A 174 -0.39 -1.46 -4.28
CA THR A 174 -0.71 -1.49 -2.82
C THR A 174 -0.26 -0.27 -1.99
N ASP A 175 0.53 0.67 -2.53
CA ASP A 175 1.26 1.71 -1.78
C ASP A 175 2.35 1.15 -0.81
N HIS A 176 2.64 -0.15 -0.86
CA HIS A 176 3.66 -0.81 -0.03
C HIS A 176 4.66 -1.53 -0.92
N HIS A 177 5.96 -1.29 -0.72
CA HIS A 177 7.00 -2.06 -1.43
C HIS A 177 7.06 -3.50 -0.91
N ILE A 178 6.98 -3.64 0.41
CA ILE A 178 6.85 -4.88 1.17
C ILE A 178 5.82 -4.61 2.30
N GLY A 179 4.89 -5.55 2.52
CA GLY A 179 3.80 -5.40 3.50
C GLY A 179 4.19 -5.72 4.94
N THR A 180 3.21 -6.06 5.79
CA THR A 180 3.50 -6.64 7.12
C THR A 180 4.10 -8.05 7.02
N LYS A 181 3.89 -8.73 5.89
CA LYS A 181 4.42 -10.02 5.45
C LYS A 181 4.89 -9.90 3.99
N LEU A 182 5.39 -10.97 3.38
CA LEU A 182 5.62 -11.02 1.93
C LEU A 182 4.29 -11.15 1.17
N GLU A 183 4.09 -10.23 0.23
CA GLU A 183 2.89 -10.05 -0.58
C GLU A 183 3.30 -9.73 -2.02
N GLY A 184 2.39 -9.92 -2.97
CA GLY A 184 2.72 -10.02 -4.40
C GLY A 184 3.13 -11.44 -4.78
N GLU A 185 2.60 -11.94 -5.90
CA GLU A 185 2.82 -13.31 -6.38
C GLU A 185 4.29 -13.51 -6.78
N TYR A 186 4.78 -12.69 -7.70
CA TYR A 186 6.17 -12.70 -8.17
C TYR A 186 7.21 -12.44 -7.06
N MET A 187 6.87 -11.64 -6.05
CA MET A 187 7.74 -11.42 -4.88
C MET A 187 7.92 -12.71 -4.09
N LYS A 188 6.84 -13.47 -3.84
CA LYS A 188 6.94 -14.78 -3.20
C LYS A 188 7.68 -15.78 -4.08
N ARG A 189 7.25 -15.93 -5.33
CA ARG A 189 7.83 -16.87 -6.31
C ARG A 189 9.35 -16.75 -6.35
N TYR A 190 9.89 -15.54 -6.45
CA TYR A 190 11.34 -15.32 -6.47
C TYR A 190 12.04 -15.47 -5.12
N VAL A 191 11.41 -15.14 -3.98
CA VAL A 191 12.03 -15.43 -2.67
C VAL A 191 12.14 -16.95 -2.43
N GLU A 192 11.10 -17.70 -2.81
CA GLU A 192 11.04 -19.16 -2.74
C GLU A 192 12.03 -19.83 -3.70
N GLU A 193 12.04 -19.41 -4.98
CA GLU A 193 12.92 -19.93 -6.03
C GLU A 193 14.41 -19.70 -5.74
N TYR A 194 14.76 -18.58 -5.11
CA TYR A 194 16.17 -18.19 -4.90
C TYR A 194 16.70 -18.57 -3.50
N PHE A 195 15.84 -18.63 -2.47
CA PHE A 195 16.25 -18.79 -1.07
C PHE A 195 15.45 -19.84 -0.27
N GLY A 196 14.52 -20.56 -0.91
CA GLY A 196 13.73 -21.64 -0.32
C GLY A 196 12.44 -21.16 0.37
N GLU A 197 11.50 -22.10 0.58
CA GLU A 197 10.19 -21.84 1.19
C GLU A 197 10.29 -21.19 2.58
N GLU A 198 11.26 -21.59 3.39
CA GLU A 198 11.49 -21.03 4.73
C GLU A 198 11.67 -19.50 4.71
N ALA A 199 12.34 -18.97 3.68
CA ALA A 199 12.57 -17.53 3.49
C ALA A 199 11.27 -16.73 3.29
N LEU A 200 10.16 -17.38 2.87
CA LEU A 200 8.84 -16.75 2.80
C LEU A 200 8.28 -16.37 4.18
N SER A 201 8.69 -17.10 5.21
CA SER A 201 8.24 -16.94 6.60
C SER A 201 9.24 -16.19 7.49
N SER A 202 10.52 -16.14 7.09
CA SER A 202 11.61 -15.52 7.84
C SER A 202 11.38 -14.01 8.09
N LEU A 203 11.38 -13.63 9.37
CA LEU A 203 11.28 -12.24 9.79
C LEU A 203 12.51 -11.43 9.35
N ASP A 204 13.69 -12.05 9.37
CA ASP A 204 14.95 -11.39 9.04
C ASP A 204 15.02 -11.06 7.54
N VAL A 205 14.68 -12.01 6.67
CA VAL A 205 14.54 -11.79 5.22
C VAL A 205 13.53 -10.66 4.94
N LEU A 206 12.41 -10.65 5.65
CA LEU A 206 11.39 -9.62 5.54
C LEU A 206 11.87 -8.23 6.01
N VAL A 207 12.68 -8.14 7.07
CA VAL A 207 13.26 -6.88 7.59
C VAL A 207 14.37 -6.35 6.67
N ALA A 208 15.21 -7.24 6.14
CA ALA A 208 16.24 -6.91 5.18
C ALA A 208 15.65 -6.43 3.84
N LEU A 209 14.64 -7.13 3.30
CA LEU A 209 13.88 -6.67 2.13
C LEU A 209 13.27 -5.29 2.36
N LYS A 210 12.61 -5.06 3.51
CA LYS A 210 12.07 -3.73 3.88
C LYS A 210 13.10 -2.61 3.95
N SER A 211 14.38 -2.96 4.12
CA SER A 211 15.48 -1.99 4.13
C SER A 211 15.95 -1.73 2.70
N CYS A 212 16.26 -2.76 1.91
CA CYS A 212 16.88 -2.60 0.59
C CYS A 212 15.94 -2.08 -0.52
N VAL A 213 14.65 -2.46 -0.52
CA VAL A 213 13.69 -2.10 -1.59
C VAL A 213 13.48 -0.60 -1.74
N HIS A 214 13.79 0.18 -0.71
CA HIS A 214 13.66 1.63 -0.72
C HIS A 214 14.90 2.37 -1.24
N TRP A 215 16.02 1.70 -1.49
CA TRP A 215 17.22 2.34 -2.06
C TRP A 215 17.05 2.62 -3.56
N GLY A 216 16.49 1.68 -4.33
CA GLY A 216 16.28 1.87 -5.77
C GLY A 216 15.18 2.88 -6.11
N ASN A 217 15.39 3.68 -7.16
CA ASN A 217 14.46 4.67 -7.69
C ASN A 217 13.09 4.04 -8.04
N ILE A 218 11.98 4.74 -7.79
CA ILE A 218 10.63 4.27 -8.16
C ILE A 218 10.27 4.57 -9.62
N LYS A 219 10.53 5.79 -10.10
CA LYS A 219 10.23 6.24 -11.48
C LYS A 219 11.00 5.41 -12.51
N GLY A 220 12.31 5.23 -12.30
CA GLY A 220 13.18 4.50 -13.23
C GLY A 220 12.79 3.03 -13.42
N VAL A 221 12.43 2.33 -12.33
CA VAL A 221 12.00 0.92 -12.41
C VAL A 221 10.62 0.78 -13.04
N LEU A 222 9.66 1.66 -12.71
CA LEU A 222 8.35 1.69 -13.37
C LEU A 222 8.46 2.02 -14.88
N TYR A 223 9.44 2.84 -15.28
CA TYR A 223 9.75 3.13 -16.68
C TYR A 223 10.28 1.89 -17.42
N LYS A 224 11.17 1.10 -16.79
CA LYS A 224 11.65 -0.18 -17.34
C LYS A 224 10.56 -1.25 -17.39
N LEU A 225 9.56 -1.17 -16.51
CA LEU A 225 8.30 -1.92 -16.57
C LEU A 225 7.31 -1.41 -17.64
N LYS A 226 7.69 -0.40 -18.44
CA LYS A 226 6.94 0.13 -19.59
C LYS A 226 5.61 0.78 -19.19
N LEU A 227 5.50 1.26 -17.95
CA LEU A 227 4.35 1.99 -17.45
C LEU A 227 4.20 3.34 -18.19
N PRO A 228 3.06 3.64 -18.83
CA PRO A 228 2.91 4.82 -19.66
C PRO A 228 2.76 6.10 -18.83
N ASN A 229 3.08 7.24 -19.44
CA ASN A 229 2.88 8.60 -18.89
C ASN A 229 3.60 8.90 -17.56
N LEU A 230 4.70 8.20 -17.26
CA LEU A 230 5.62 8.56 -16.20
C LEU A 230 6.31 9.90 -16.49
N ASP A 231 6.36 10.77 -15.49
CA ASP A 231 7.26 11.91 -15.47
C ASP A 231 8.68 11.44 -15.09
N ILE A 232 9.51 11.13 -16.10
CA ILE A 232 10.89 10.66 -15.92
C ILE A 232 11.90 11.62 -16.58
N PRO A 233 12.72 12.35 -15.81
CA PRO A 233 13.70 13.29 -16.35
C PRO A 233 14.73 12.63 -17.28
N PRO A 234 15.25 13.31 -18.32
CA PRO A 234 16.19 12.72 -19.28
C PRO A 234 17.44 12.09 -18.65
N GLN A 235 18.01 12.73 -17.62
CA GLN A 235 19.14 12.16 -16.87
C GLN A 235 18.80 10.81 -16.23
N LEU A 236 17.61 10.67 -15.65
CA LEU A 236 17.16 9.42 -15.04
C LEU A 236 16.89 8.34 -16.09
N GLN A 237 16.40 8.71 -17.28
CA GLN A 237 16.33 7.81 -18.43
C GLN A 237 17.74 7.32 -18.84
N THR A 238 18.74 8.20 -18.84
CA THR A 238 20.14 7.84 -19.14
C THR A 238 20.71 6.86 -18.11
N HIS A 239 20.53 7.10 -16.80
CA HIS A 239 20.97 6.18 -15.75
C HIS A 239 20.29 4.80 -15.87
N PHE A 240 19.00 4.78 -16.19
CA PHE A 240 18.23 3.53 -16.37
C PHE A 240 18.39 2.88 -17.77
N ALA A 241 19.16 3.45 -18.69
CA ALA A 241 19.42 2.85 -20.00
C ALA A 241 20.02 1.44 -19.86
N ASN A 242 21.02 1.30 -18.97
CA ASN A 242 21.70 0.04 -18.68
C ASN A 242 20.98 -0.84 -17.63
N PHE A 243 19.85 -0.41 -17.09
CA PHE A 243 19.06 -1.24 -16.17
C PHE A 243 18.55 -2.49 -16.93
N PRO A 244 18.68 -3.72 -16.40
CA PRO A 244 18.23 -4.92 -17.11
C PRO A 244 16.75 -4.87 -17.50
N GLU A 245 16.41 -5.37 -18.69
CA GLU A 245 15.00 -5.47 -19.11
C GLU A 245 14.25 -6.45 -18.17
N PRO A 246 13.12 -6.03 -17.56
CA PRO A 246 12.31 -6.93 -16.76
C PRO A 246 11.74 -8.08 -17.60
N ASN A 247 11.52 -9.23 -16.96
CA ASN A 247 10.80 -10.35 -17.57
C ASN A 247 9.44 -9.85 -18.13
N PRO A 248 9.04 -10.24 -19.37
CA PRO A 248 7.73 -9.90 -19.95
C PRO A 248 6.54 -10.13 -19.01
N GLU A 249 6.54 -11.20 -18.19
CA GLU A 249 5.51 -11.44 -17.17
C GLU A 249 5.35 -10.28 -16.19
N LEU A 250 6.47 -9.69 -15.74
CA LEU A 250 6.48 -8.54 -14.82
C LEU A 250 5.99 -7.26 -15.51
N CYS A 251 6.26 -7.12 -16.81
CA CYS A 251 5.74 -5.99 -17.60
C CYS A 251 4.22 -6.11 -17.80
N MET A 252 3.69 -7.33 -18.00
CA MET A 252 2.24 -7.57 -18.05
C MET A 252 1.58 -7.37 -16.69
N ASN A 253 2.25 -7.78 -15.59
CA ASN A 253 1.71 -7.68 -14.23
C ASN A 253 1.38 -6.24 -13.79
N VAL A 254 1.95 -5.23 -14.45
CA VAL A 254 1.49 -3.83 -14.35
C VAL A 254 -0.04 -3.71 -14.44
N TYR A 255 -0.66 -4.46 -15.36
CA TYR A 255 -2.07 -4.33 -15.74
C TYR A 255 -3.02 -5.34 -15.06
N ASP A 256 -2.50 -6.44 -14.48
CA ASP A 256 -3.31 -7.46 -13.76
C ASP A 256 -4.17 -6.86 -12.64
N ARG A 257 -3.69 -5.74 -12.07
CA ARG A 257 -4.31 -5.06 -10.94
C ARG A 257 -4.18 -3.53 -11.06
N PHE A 258 -5.30 -2.87 -10.78
CA PHE A 258 -5.40 -1.42 -10.75
C PHE A 258 -4.46 -0.78 -9.68
N PRO A 259 -4.02 0.47 -9.91
CA PRO A 259 -3.11 1.20 -9.03
C PRO A 259 -3.70 1.46 -7.62
N SER A 260 -2.83 1.52 -6.62
CA SER A 260 -3.20 1.77 -5.23
C SER A 260 -4.03 3.05 -5.07
N GLY A 261 -5.07 2.98 -4.23
CA GLY A 261 -6.07 4.04 -4.06
C GLY A 261 -7.36 3.85 -4.85
N THR A 262 -7.35 3.07 -5.94
CA THR A 262 -8.53 2.85 -6.82
C THR A 262 -9.37 1.62 -6.45
N SER A 263 -9.00 0.86 -5.41
CA SER A 263 -9.50 -0.51 -5.17
C SER A 263 -11.02 -0.66 -5.01
N LYS A 264 -11.74 0.41 -4.64
CA LYS A 264 -13.22 0.42 -4.67
C LYS A 264 -13.78 0.30 -6.09
N TYR A 265 -13.23 1.05 -7.05
CA TYR A 265 -13.69 1.04 -8.45
C TYR A 265 -13.36 -0.32 -9.09
N ALA A 266 -12.15 -0.82 -8.87
CA ALA A 266 -11.72 -2.15 -9.32
C ALA A 266 -12.60 -3.29 -8.76
N LEU A 267 -12.96 -3.22 -7.47
CA LEU A 267 -13.90 -4.16 -6.85
C LEU A 267 -15.27 -4.08 -7.52
N LEU A 268 -15.86 -2.88 -7.58
CA LEU A 268 -17.21 -2.67 -8.09
C LEU A 268 -17.35 -3.07 -9.56
N HIS A 269 -16.35 -2.73 -10.38
CA HIS A 269 -16.25 -3.15 -11.78
C HIS A 269 -16.24 -4.68 -11.91
N LYS A 270 -15.32 -5.37 -11.20
CA LYS A 270 -15.25 -6.84 -11.23
C LYS A 270 -16.52 -7.51 -10.65
N SER A 271 -17.19 -6.90 -9.67
CA SER A 271 -18.48 -7.38 -9.16
C SER A 271 -19.61 -7.25 -10.18
N LEU A 272 -19.73 -6.12 -10.88
CA LEU A 272 -20.76 -5.92 -11.90
C LEU A 272 -20.49 -6.77 -13.15
N ASP A 273 -19.23 -6.98 -13.51
CA ASP A 273 -18.81 -7.93 -14.55
C ASP A 273 -19.20 -9.37 -14.20
N GLN A 274 -18.93 -9.82 -12.98
CA GLN A 274 -19.30 -11.17 -12.52
C GLN A 274 -20.82 -11.38 -12.61
N LEU A 275 -21.60 -10.41 -12.11
CA LEU A 275 -23.07 -10.48 -12.06
C LEU A 275 -23.75 -10.19 -13.41
N GLY A 276 -23.10 -9.49 -14.32
CA GLY A 276 -23.64 -9.14 -15.64
C GLY A 276 -23.26 -10.13 -16.74
N VAL A 277 -22.06 -10.71 -16.70
CA VAL A 277 -21.54 -11.57 -17.77
C VAL A 277 -21.59 -13.05 -17.40
N TYR A 278 -21.23 -13.42 -16.17
CA TYR A 278 -21.04 -14.83 -15.80
C TYR A 278 -22.20 -15.43 -15.00
N PHE A 279 -23.00 -14.63 -14.29
CA PHE A 279 -24.20 -15.14 -13.64
C PHE A 279 -25.27 -15.53 -14.68
N LYS A 280 -25.65 -16.82 -14.70
CA LYS A 280 -26.60 -17.41 -15.65
C LYS A 280 -27.91 -16.62 -15.84
N TYR A 281 -28.46 -16.05 -14.77
CA TYR A 281 -29.73 -15.30 -14.81
C TYR A 281 -29.58 -13.76 -14.93
N ALA A 282 -28.40 -13.24 -15.25
CA ALA A 282 -28.14 -11.81 -15.48
C ALA A 282 -29.05 -11.16 -16.54
N LYS A 283 -29.61 -11.96 -17.45
CA LYS A 283 -30.57 -11.55 -18.49
C LYS A 283 -32.00 -11.29 -17.96
N LEU A 284 -32.32 -11.73 -16.74
CA LEU A 284 -33.61 -11.54 -16.06
C LEU A 284 -33.59 -10.41 -15.02
N ILE A 285 -32.43 -10.05 -14.49
CA ILE A 285 -32.28 -8.93 -13.56
C ILE A 285 -32.44 -7.61 -14.34
N THR A 286 -33.61 -6.97 -14.28
CA THR A 286 -33.90 -5.71 -14.98
C THR A 286 -33.75 -4.47 -14.09
N ILE A 287 -33.01 -3.48 -14.57
CA ILE A 287 -32.49 -2.32 -13.83
C ILE A 287 -32.94 -1.01 -14.50
N ASP A 288 -33.31 0.01 -13.71
CA ASP A 288 -33.50 1.38 -14.24
C ASP A 288 -32.12 2.05 -14.39
N PRO A 289 -31.67 2.39 -15.62
CA PRO A 289 -30.38 3.05 -15.86
C PRO A 289 -30.34 4.52 -15.36
N LYS A 290 -31.46 5.12 -14.95
CA LYS A 290 -31.49 6.45 -14.32
C LYS A 290 -31.07 6.39 -12.86
N GLU A 291 -31.55 5.37 -12.14
CA GLU A 291 -31.24 5.10 -10.73
C GLU A 291 -29.82 4.52 -10.60
N PHE A 292 -29.50 3.49 -11.40
CA PHE A 292 -28.20 2.83 -11.38
C PHE A 292 -27.41 3.19 -12.63
N GLN A 293 -26.49 4.15 -12.50
CA GLN A 293 -25.70 4.70 -13.60
C GLN A 293 -24.35 3.97 -13.70
N PHE A 294 -24.13 3.20 -14.77
CA PHE A 294 -22.93 2.36 -14.97
C PHE A 294 -21.81 3.06 -15.73
N GLU A 295 -22.16 3.93 -16.69
CA GLU A 295 -21.22 4.53 -17.68
C GLU A 295 -20.00 5.19 -17.03
N TRP A 296 -20.20 5.99 -15.97
CA TRP A 296 -19.11 6.71 -15.31
C TRP A 296 -18.07 5.76 -14.69
N LEU A 297 -18.48 4.57 -14.25
CA LEU A 297 -17.60 3.59 -13.62
C LEU A 297 -16.77 2.88 -14.67
N TYR A 298 -17.41 2.36 -15.73
CA TYR A 298 -16.69 1.67 -16.81
C TYR A 298 -15.74 2.63 -17.53
N LYS A 299 -16.16 3.88 -17.77
CA LYS A 299 -15.27 4.92 -18.30
C LYS A 299 -14.09 5.20 -17.36
N LEU A 300 -14.34 5.37 -16.05
CA LEU A 300 -13.27 5.58 -15.08
C LEU A 300 -12.31 4.39 -14.99
N CYS A 301 -12.80 3.16 -15.09
CA CYS A 301 -11.97 1.96 -15.14
C CYS A 301 -11.08 1.95 -16.39
N HIS A 302 -11.64 2.27 -17.57
CA HIS A 302 -10.87 2.40 -18.80
C HIS A 302 -9.82 3.52 -18.74
N ASP A 303 -10.16 4.69 -18.16
CA ASP A 303 -9.20 5.78 -17.92
C ASP A 303 -8.07 5.35 -16.95
N ILE A 304 -8.37 4.48 -15.98
CA ILE A 304 -7.39 3.89 -15.05
C ILE A 304 -6.52 2.83 -15.75
N GLU A 305 -7.08 1.98 -16.59
CA GLU A 305 -6.36 0.91 -17.31
C GLU A 305 -5.40 1.49 -18.37
N THR A 306 -5.83 2.54 -19.06
CA THR A 306 -5.01 3.25 -20.07
C THR A 306 -3.96 4.17 -19.47
N ASN A 307 -4.19 4.73 -18.27
CA ASN A 307 -3.23 5.62 -17.60
C ASN A 307 -3.15 5.40 -16.07
N PRO A 308 -2.68 4.22 -15.61
CA PRO A 308 -2.73 3.84 -14.20
C PRO A 308 -1.88 4.74 -13.29
N ILE A 309 -0.80 5.33 -13.79
CA ILE A 309 0.09 6.14 -12.95
C ILE A 309 -0.58 7.43 -12.43
N LYS A 310 -1.54 7.99 -13.18
CA LYS A 310 -2.34 9.15 -12.76
C LYS A 310 -3.21 8.89 -11.53
N TYR A 311 -3.70 7.67 -11.39
CA TYR A 311 -4.66 7.27 -10.35
C TYR A 311 -3.98 6.60 -9.14
N HIS A 312 -2.65 6.56 -9.11
CA HIS A 312 -1.91 6.06 -7.96
C HIS A 312 -2.01 7.01 -6.77
N LEU A 313 -2.23 6.47 -5.56
CA LEU A 313 -2.35 7.21 -4.29
C LEU A 313 -1.19 8.19 -4.01
N ARG A 314 -0.01 7.92 -4.58
CA ARG A 314 1.19 8.76 -4.45
C ARG A 314 1.54 9.59 -5.68
N ALA A 315 0.73 9.55 -6.75
CA ALA A 315 1.05 10.19 -8.02
C ALA A 315 1.53 11.65 -7.85
N LYS A 316 0.77 12.45 -7.07
CA LYS A 316 1.16 13.82 -6.70
C LYS A 316 2.33 13.90 -5.72
N THR A 317 2.34 13.09 -4.65
CA THR A 317 3.36 13.21 -3.57
C THR A 317 4.72 12.59 -3.91
N LYS A 318 4.80 11.82 -5.00
CA LYS A 318 6.03 11.25 -5.58
C LYS A 318 6.30 11.75 -7.01
N GLN A 319 5.59 12.79 -7.44
CA GLN A 319 5.71 13.42 -8.76
C GLN A 319 5.72 12.41 -9.92
N LEU A 320 4.91 11.34 -9.85
CA LEU A 320 5.04 10.19 -10.75
C LEU A 320 4.56 10.49 -12.18
N CYS A 321 3.73 11.52 -12.35
CA CYS A 321 3.27 12.06 -13.63
C CYS A 321 2.98 13.56 -13.47
N SER A 322 2.91 14.27 -14.60
CA SER A 322 2.68 15.72 -14.68
C SER A 322 1.31 16.17 -14.16
N ASP A 323 0.27 15.38 -14.42
CA ASP A 323 -1.14 15.72 -14.19
C ASP A 323 -1.87 14.60 -13.41
N PRO A 324 -1.50 14.37 -12.14
CA PRO A 324 -2.05 13.32 -11.28
C PRO A 324 -3.49 13.63 -10.83
N VAL A 325 -4.34 12.60 -10.78
CA VAL A 325 -5.74 12.74 -10.37
C VAL A 325 -5.85 12.88 -8.86
N ASN A 326 -6.60 13.89 -8.38
CA ASN A 326 -6.93 13.99 -6.97
C ASN A 326 -7.99 12.94 -6.60
N LEU A 327 -7.54 11.83 -6.02
CA LEU A 327 -8.41 10.73 -5.59
C LEU A 327 -9.46 11.15 -4.55
N SER A 328 -9.22 12.20 -3.76
CA SER A 328 -10.21 12.73 -2.80
C SER A 328 -11.36 13.45 -3.52
N GLU A 329 -11.05 14.29 -4.50
CA GLU A 329 -12.07 14.95 -5.34
C GLU A 329 -12.84 13.94 -6.20
N LEU A 330 -12.13 12.97 -6.80
CA LEU A 330 -12.72 11.86 -7.54
C LEU A 330 -13.69 11.06 -6.66
N ALA A 331 -13.28 10.71 -5.44
CA ALA A 331 -14.14 10.03 -4.48
C ALA A 331 -15.36 10.89 -4.09
N MET A 332 -15.19 12.18 -3.82
CA MET A 332 -16.31 13.08 -3.51
C MET A 332 -17.31 13.18 -4.67
N LYS A 333 -16.82 13.32 -5.90
CA LYS A 333 -17.63 13.44 -7.13
C LYS A 333 -18.49 12.20 -7.42
N HIS A 334 -18.00 11.00 -7.09
CA HIS A 334 -18.64 9.74 -7.44
C HIS A 334 -19.14 8.92 -6.23
N ASN A 335 -19.03 9.43 -5.00
CA ASN A 335 -19.39 8.68 -3.78
C ASN A 335 -20.84 8.16 -3.80
N THR A 336 -21.80 8.99 -4.21
CA THR A 336 -23.22 8.62 -4.22
C THR A 336 -23.48 7.49 -5.21
N GLN A 337 -23.08 7.65 -6.47
CA GLN A 337 -23.27 6.65 -7.53
C GLN A 337 -22.53 5.34 -7.22
N MET A 338 -21.31 5.43 -6.67
CA MET A 338 -20.54 4.27 -6.22
C MET A 338 -21.27 3.51 -5.12
N ASN A 339 -21.86 4.20 -4.14
CA ASN A 339 -22.62 3.54 -3.07
C ASN A 339 -23.93 2.94 -3.58
N THR A 340 -24.64 3.62 -4.50
CA THR A 340 -25.85 3.08 -5.16
C THR A 340 -25.55 1.82 -6.00
N LEU A 341 -24.42 1.76 -6.70
CA LEU A 341 -23.99 0.53 -7.39
C LEU A 341 -23.50 -0.56 -6.41
N PHE A 342 -22.87 -0.21 -5.28
CA PHE A 342 -22.56 -1.19 -4.23
C PHE A 342 -23.83 -1.75 -3.57
N ASP A 343 -24.84 -0.92 -3.31
CA ASP A 343 -26.16 -1.33 -2.85
C ASP A 343 -26.80 -2.34 -3.82
N LEU A 344 -26.70 -2.11 -5.14
CA LEU A 344 -27.20 -3.04 -6.16
C LEU A 344 -26.48 -4.40 -6.12
N VAL A 345 -25.15 -4.39 -6.04
CA VAL A 345 -24.36 -5.63 -5.88
C VAL A 345 -24.75 -6.36 -4.60
N GLY A 346 -24.93 -5.62 -3.49
CA GLY A 346 -25.42 -6.17 -2.22
C GLY A 346 -26.79 -6.85 -2.36
N LEU A 347 -27.77 -6.16 -2.96
CA LEU A 347 -29.11 -6.72 -3.21
C LEU A 347 -29.04 -8.02 -4.02
N ILE A 348 -28.31 -8.05 -5.14
CA ILE A 348 -28.24 -9.23 -6.00
C ILE A 348 -27.59 -10.42 -5.25
N VAL A 349 -26.39 -10.22 -4.69
CA VAL A 349 -25.60 -11.32 -4.10
C VAL A 349 -26.20 -11.87 -2.79
N ASN A 350 -27.06 -11.11 -2.11
CA ASN A 350 -27.79 -11.60 -0.93
C ASN A 350 -29.16 -12.23 -1.27
N ILE A 351 -29.68 -12.07 -2.51
CA ILE A 351 -31.01 -12.59 -2.93
C ILE A 351 -30.88 -13.84 -3.81
N PHE A 352 -29.88 -13.90 -4.71
CA PHE A 352 -29.69 -15.03 -5.62
C PHE A 352 -28.58 -15.96 -5.11
N PRO A 353 -28.81 -17.29 -5.05
CA PRO A 353 -27.74 -18.26 -4.89
C PRO A 353 -26.96 -18.44 -6.21
N ASP A 354 -25.79 -19.08 -6.11
CA ASP A 354 -24.97 -19.55 -7.24
C ASP A 354 -24.71 -18.49 -8.33
N THR A 355 -24.39 -17.27 -7.88
CA THR A 355 -23.91 -16.15 -8.70
C THR A 355 -22.44 -16.28 -9.10
N GLY A 356 -21.69 -17.13 -8.40
CA GLY A 356 -20.22 -17.18 -8.49
C GLY A 356 -19.56 -15.96 -7.87
N ALA A 357 -20.32 -15.18 -7.09
CA ALA A 357 -19.93 -13.91 -6.49
C ALA A 357 -20.09 -13.91 -4.95
N GLU A 358 -20.35 -15.06 -4.34
CA GLU A 358 -20.69 -15.23 -2.92
C GLU A 358 -19.56 -14.74 -2.00
N TYR A 359 -18.31 -14.85 -2.47
CA TYR A 359 -17.12 -14.32 -1.80
C TYR A 359 -17.19 -12.79 -1.58
N LEU A 360 -17.98 -12.06 -2.37
CA LEU A 360 -18.20 -10.62 -2.22
C LEU A 360 -18.90 -10.29 -0.89
N ILE A 361 -19.74 -11.17 -0.33
CA ILE A 361 -20.42 -10.97 0.97
C ILE A 361 -19.42 -10.82 2.12
N GLN A 362 -18.23 -11.42 1.98
CA GLN A 362 -17.15 -11.29 2.97
C GLN A 362 -16.44 -9.93 2.93
N ASN A 363 -16.62 -9.15 1.85
CA ASN A 363 -15.94 -7.88 1.67
C ASN A 363 -16.71 -6.73 2.34
N SER A 364 -16.07 -6.05 3.30
CA SER A 364 -16.58 -4.88 4.06
C SER A 364 -17.03 -3.64 3.25
N LYS A 365 -17.08 -3.73 1.92
CA LYS A 365 -17.57 -2.68 1.01
C LYS A 365 -18.87 -3.06 0.31
N ILE A 366 -19.26 -4.33 0.36
CA ILE A 366 -20.54 -4.82 -0.14
C ILE A 366 -21.54 -4.75 1.02
N PRO A 367 -22.68 -4.05 0.86
CA PRO A 367 -23.74 -4.06 1.86
C PRO A 367 -24.26 -5.48 2.10
N LYS A 368 -24.45 -5.83 3.37
CA LYS A 368 -25.29 -6.98 3.74
C LYS A 368 -26.75 -6.59 3.53
N LEU A 369 -27.60 -7.58 3.26
CA LEU A 369 -29.04 -7.37 3.23
C LEU A 369 -29.54 -7.04 4.65
N ASP A 370 -29.75 -5.75 4.91
CA ASP A 370 -30.37 -5.24 6.14
C ASP A 370 -31.69 -4.49 5.83
N GLN A 371 -32.45 -4.19 6.88
CA GLN A 371 -33.74 -3.51 6.74
C GLN A 371 -33.62 -2.16 6.04
N LYS A 372 -32.50 -1.43 6.18
CA LYS A 372 -32.30 -0.11 5.56
C LYS A 372 -32.04 -0.21 4.06
N LEU A 373 -31.35 -1.26 3.62
CA LEU A 373 -31.15 -1.56 2.19
C LEU A 373 -32.48 -1.97 1.54
N ILE A 374 -33.28 -2.79 2.24
CA ILE A 374 -34.63 -3.21 1.80
C ILE A 374 -35.57 -1.99 1.71
N GLU A 375 -35.57 -1.11 2.71
CA GLU A 375 -36.38 0.11 2.72
C GLU A 375 -35.96 1.13 1.65
N ARG A 376 -34.64 1.26 1.37
CA ARG A 376 -34.15 2.18 0.33
C ARG A 376 -34.60 1.79 -1.07
N TYR A 377 -34.64 0.49 -1.38
CA TYR A 377 -34.94 -0.01 -2.73
C TYR A 377 -36.11 -1.01 -2.75
N THR A 378 -37.16 -0.78 -1.96
CA THR A 378 -38.22 -1.79 -1.71
C THR A 378 -38.83 -2.38 -2.97
N SER A 379 -39.08 -1.58 -4.01
CA SER A 379 -39.63 -2.08 -5.29
C SER A 379 -38.65 -3.01 -6.03
N LEU A 380 -37.37 -2.64 -6.08
CA LEU A 380 -36.33 -3.49 -6.68
C LEU A 380 -36.13 -4.76 -5.86
N HIS A 381 -36.01 -4.66 -4.54
CA HIS A 381 -35.88 -5.81 -3.64
C HIS A 381 -37.04 -6.82 -3.83
N GLN A 382 -38.29 -6.34 -3.85
CA GLN A 382 -39.46 -7.19 -4.09
C GLN A 382 -39.42 -7.85 -5.47
N ARG A 383 -39.02 -7.13 -6.53
CA ARG A 383 -38.86 -7.69 -7.88
C ARG A 383 -37.78 -8.79 -7.92
N LEU A 384 -36.60 -8.54 -7.34
CA LEU A 384 -35.50 -9.50 -7.31
C LEU A 384 -35.86 -10.74 -6.47
N PHE A 385 -36.49 -10.57 -5.31
CA PHE A 385 -36.91 -11.67 -4.44
C PHE A 385 -38.01 -12.55 -5.07
N ASN A 386 -38.97 -11.93 -5.76
CA ASN A 386 -39.99 -12.68 -6.50
C ASN A 386 -39.36 -13.42 -7.69
N LEU A 387 -38.44 -12.78 -8.42
CA LEU A 387 -37.70 -13.41 -9.52
C LEU A 387 -36.87 -14.62 -9.05
N ALA A 388 -36.17 -14.50 -7.92
CA ALA A 388 -35.42 -15.61 -7.33
C ALA A 388 -36.32 -16.81 -7.01
N LYS A 389 -37.49 -16.58 -6.39
CA LYS A 389 -38.49 -17.64 -6.12
C LYS A 389 -39.07 -18.25 -7.39
N SER A 390 -39.30 -17.46 -8.43
CA SER A 390 -39.73 -17.98 -9.73
C SER A 390 -38.67 -18.91 -10.34
N ILE A 391 -37.40 -18.49 -10.34
CA ILE A 391 -36.26 -19.29 -10.81
C ILE A 391 -36.15 -20.59 -10.01
N GLU A 392 -36.08 -20.52 -8.67
CA GLU A 392 -36.04 -21.67 -7.75
C GLU A 392 -37.18 -22.67 -8.05
N SER A 393 -38.39 -22.15 -8.29
CA SER A 393 -39.55 -22.98 -8.63
C SER A 393 -39.39 -23.70 -9.98
N TYR A 394 -38.66 -23.16 -10.96
CA TYR A 394 -38.40 -23.84 -12.23
C TYR A 394 -37.18 -24.75 -12.20
N GLU A 395 -36.12 -24.39 -11.47
CA GLU A 395 -34.95 -25.25 -11.24
C GLU A 395 -35.34 -26.52 -10.47
N THR A 396 -36.24 -26.40 -9.49
CA THR A 396 -36.87 -27.54 -8.79
C THR A 396 -37.66 -28.46 -9.74
N LYS A 397 -38.14 -27.93 -10.88
CA LYS A 397 -38.82 -28.69 -11.94
C LYS A 397 -37.85 -29.16 -13.05
N GLN A 398 -36.53 -29.02 -12.85
CA GLN A 398 -35.48 -29.40 -13.80
C GLN A 398 -35.58 -28.73 -15.18
N TRP A 399 -36.08 -27.49 -15.23
CA TRP A 399 -36.05 -26.68 -16.46
C TRP A 399 -34.62 -26.23 -16.79
N THR A 400 -34.29 -26.06 -18.08
CA THR A 400 -32.98 -25.51 -18.46
C THR A 400 -32.90 -24.02 -18.13
N THR A 401 -31.68 -23.49 -18.01
CA THR A 401 -31.45 -22.05 -17.80
C THR A 401 -32.06 -21.23 -18.95
N GLU A 402 -31.94 -21.73 -20.18
CA GLU A 402 -32.48 -21.15 -21.40
C GLU A 402 -34.02 -21.11 -21.38
N ASP A 403 -34.70 -22.20 -20.99
CA ASP A 403 -36.16 -22.25 -20.87
C ASP A 403 -36.67 -21.29 -19.79
N ILE A 404 -35.97 -21.21 -18.65
CA ILE A 404 -36.30 -20.30 -17.54
C ILE A 404 -36.19 -18.84 -17.99
N ILE A 405 -35.11 -18.49 -18.70
CA ILE A 405 -34.93 -17.14 -19.25
C ILE A 405 -36.02 -16.84 -20.30
N ALA A 406 -36.24 -17.74 -21.26
CA ALA A 406 -37.24 -17.55 -22.31
C ALA A 406 -38.65 -17.40 -21.75
N ARG A 407 -39.02 -18.17 -20.72
CA ARG A 407 -40.33 -18.09 -20.08
C ARG A 407 -40.51 -16.80 -19.28
N LEU A 408 -39.52 -16.41 -18.47
CA LEU A 408 -39.64 -15.25 -17.57
C LEU A 408 -39.41 -13.91 -18.27
N GLN A 409 -38.64 -13.86 -19.37
CA GLN A 409 -38.50 -12.63 -20.18
C GLN A 409 -39.80 -12.23 -20.90
N GLN A 410 -40.71 -13.17 -21.17
CA GLN A 410 -42.03 -12.86 -21.75
C GLN A 410 -42.97 -12.16 -20.77
N ASP A 411 -42.74 -12.31 -19.46
CA ASP A 411 -43.58 -11.75 -18.41
C ASP A 411 -43.08 -10.36 -17.91
N ASP A 412 -41.84 -9.93 -18.28
CA ASP A 412 -41.34 -8.58 -17.94
C ASP A 412 -41.76 -7.54 -18.99
N THR A 413 -42.65 -6.64 -18.59
CA THR A 413 -43.16 -5.52 -19.39
C THR A 413 -42.56 -4.17 -19.00
N SER A 414 -41.52 -4.15 -18.16
CA SER A 414 -40.89 -2.91 -17.69
C SER A 414 -39.95 -2.30 -18.73
N GLY A 415 -39.91 -0.97 -18.82
CA GLY A 415 -38.98 -0.22 -19.70
C GLY A 415 -37.52 -0.22 -19.23
N ASN A 416 -37.14 -1.20 -18.42
CA ASN A 416 -35.83 -1.36 -17.81
C ASN A 416 -34.87 -2.12 -18.75
N LYS A 417 -33.55 -2.01 -18.53
CA LYS A 417 -32.55 -2.82 -19.24
C LYS A 417 -32.11 -3.99 -18.37
N SER A 418 -31.85 -5.17 -18.95
CA SER A 418 -31.26 -6.27 -18.18
C SER A 418 -29.82 -5.98 -17.81
N LEU A 419 -29.37 -6.40 -16.63
CA LEU A 419 -28.01 -6.20 -16.12
C LEU A 419 -26.97 -6.69 -17.13
N HIS A 420 -27.21 -7.86 -17.73
CA HIS A 420 -26.40 -8.39 -18.83
C HIS A 420 -26.31 -7.41 -20.00
N SER A 421 -27.44 -6.87 -20.48
CA SER A 421 -27.42 -5.92 -21.60
C SER A 421 -26.66 -4.63 -21.25
N ILE A 422 -26.75 -4.14 -20.00
CA ILE A 422 -26.05 -2.93 -19.55
C ILE A 422 -24.54 -3.16 -19.51
N VAL A 423 -24.08 -4.25 -18.89
CA VAL A 423 -22.64 -4.54 -18.78
C VAL A 423 -22.02 -4.82 -20.15
N MET A 424 -22.73 -5.52 -21.04
CA MET A 424 -22.30 -5.75 -22.42
C MET A 424 -22.36 -4.51 -23.33
N GLN A 425 -22.81 -3.34 -22.86
CA GLN A 425 -22.65 -2.05 -23.57
C GLN A 425 -21.28 -1.38 -23.29
N PHE A 426 -20.48 -1.92 -22.36
CA PHE A 426 -19.20 -1.36 -21.92
C PHE A 426 -18.01 -2.34 -22.04
N LYS A 427 -18.13 -3.32 -22.94
CA LYS A 427 -17.10 -4.29 -23.32
C LYS A 427 -16.87 -4.29 -24.82
#